data_AF-A0A971QDF9-F1
#
_entry.id   AF-A0A971QDF9-F1
#
_cell.length_a   1.000
_cell.length_b   1.000
_cell.length_c   1.000
_cell.angle_alpha   90.00
_cell.angle_beta   90.00
_cell.angle_gamma   90.00
#
_symmetry.space_group_name_H-M   'P 1'
#
loop_
_entity.id
_entity.type
_entity.pdbx_description
1 polymer ?
#
loop_
_entity_poly.entity_id
_entity_poly.type
_entity_poly.pdbx_seq_one_letter_code
_entity_poly.pdbx_strand_id
1 'polypeptide(L)'
;MRYHPTPAGQIHPICRLAASQEDSEALWRRLPELTGTLATGDARPAAEVLAASERGDTLLVVSQSGKGRTAIVAFDSTWRWSFAQEHGGEAHRRFWRQLVLWMANRRPEVWVATDRPRYDLGRLQARRDEVVVRAGVVDLTANEATPSPTVTVTLTSPGKEPVPVAMTPRDGRLEARLTPTAIGEYRLEAQVYEGENIIGRTQTAFRVASTNPELAEPLANLDQLKRMADQTRHIGGLYAPLPELPDVLRQIGSASRPITLTQTRRWHLVEDSPWPWLAAFAMVLTLEWLLRRRAGLV
;
A
#
# COMPACT_ATOMS: atom_id res chain seq x y z
N MET A 1 36.32 -12.30 -44.00
CA MET A 1 35.95 -10.91 -43.64
C MET A 1 35.93 -10.78 -42.13
N ARG A 2 36.69 -9.82 -41.58
CA ARG A 2 36.72 -9.60 -40.13
C ARG A 2 35.58 -8.70 -39.68
N TYR A 3 35.00 -9.06 -38.53
CA TYR A 3 34.00 -8.24 -37.86
C TYR A 3 34.71 -7.12 -37.10
N HIS A 4 34.40 -5.87 -37.43
CA HIS A 4 34.98 -4.70 -36.78
C HIS A 4 33.86 -3.87 -36.13
N PRO A 5 33.79 -3.80 -34.78
CA PRO A 5 32.86 -2.92 -34.10
C PRO A 5 33.12 -1.45 -34.46
N THR A 6 32.08 -0.70 -34.79
CA THR A 6 32.18 0.77 -34.93
C THR A 6 32.33 1.40 -33.54
N PRO A 7 32.62 2.71 -33.42
CA PRO A 7 32.61 3.40 -32.11
C PRO A 7 31.29 3.21 -31.34
N ALA A 8 30.16 3.26 -32.06
CA ALA A 8 28.84 2.92 -31.56
C ALA A 8 28.76 1.45 -31.09
N GLY A 9 29.27 0.52 -31.90
CA GLY A 9 29.36 -0.89 -31.55
C GLY A 9 30.12 -1.17 -30.27
N GLN A 10 31.27 -0.53 -30.05
CA GLN A 10 32.13 -0.76 -28.89
C GLN A 10 31.43 -0.51 -27.55
N ILE A 11 30.54 0.48 -27.50
CA ILE A 11 29.74 0.80 -26.31
C ILE A 11 28.42 0.03 -26.24
N HIS A 12 27.94 -0.50 -27.37
CA HIS A 12 26.63 -1.14 -27.47
C HIS A 12 26.61 -2.53 -26.80
N PRO A 13 25.57 -2.87 -25.99
CA PRO A 13 25.49 -4.14 -25.27
C PRO A 13 25.61 -5.39 -26.14
N ILE A 14 25.15 -5.33 -27.40
CA ILE A 14 25.21 -6.45 -28.36
C ILE A 14 26.64 -6.85 -28.69
N CYS A 15 27.59 -5.91 -28.75
CA CYS A 15 28.96 -6.21 -29.13
C CYS A 15 29.87 -6.51 -27.93
N ARG A 16 29.33 -6.53 -26.70
CA ARG A 16 30.11 -6.71 -25.48
C ARG A 16 30.28 -8.19 -25.12
N LEU A 17 31.28 -8.86 -25.70
CA LEU A 17 31.52 -10.29 -25.50
C LEU A 17 32.19 -10.65 -24.16
N ALA A 18 32.77 -9.69 -23.45
CA ALA A 18 33.46 -9.89 -22.17
C ALA A 18 33.05 -8.84 -21.13
N ALA A 19 33.61 -8.92 -19.92
CA ALA A 19 33.31 -7.96 -18.84
C ALA A 19 33.88 -6.57 -19.13
N SER A 20 35.07 -6.49 -19.71
CA SER A 20 35.70 -5.25 -20.14
C SER A 20 35.54 -5.03 -21.65
N GLN A 21 35.66 -3.78 -22.09
CA GLN A 21 35.67 -3.42 -23.50
C GLN A 21 36.92 -3.97 -24.21
N GLU A 22 38.09 -3.85 -23.57
CA GLU A 22 39.37 -4.32 -24.11
C GLU A 22 39.36 -5.84 -24.35
N ASP A 23 38.83 -6.62 -23.39
CA ASP A 23 38.68 -8.07 -23.55
C ASP A 23 37.70 -8.42 -24.66
N SER A 24 36.62 -7.63 -24.81
CA SER A 24 35.63 -7.83 -25.88
C SER A 24 36.27 -7.61 -27.25
N GLU A 25 37.07 -6.57 -27.41
CA GLU A 25 37.81 -6.29 -28.65
C GLU A 25 38.85 -7.36 -28.97
N ALA A 26 39.62 -7.80 -27.96
CA ALA A 26 40.59 -8.89 -28.12
C ALA A 26 39.89 -10.18 -28.57
N LEU A 27 38.70 -10.47 -28.00
CA LEU A 27 37.93 -11.64 -28.34
C LEU A 27 37.36 -11.55 -29.78
N TRP A 28 36.83 -10.39 -30.18
CA TRP A 28 36.39 -10.16 -31.57
C TRP A 28 37.51 -10.41 -32.59
N ARG A 29 38.75 -10.01 -32.29
CA ARG A 29 39.92 -10.25 -33.18
C ARG A 29 40.32 -11.72 -33.28
N ARG A 30 40.02 -12.53 -32.27
CA ARG A 30 40.36 -13.96 -32.23
C ARG A 30 39.31 -14.85 -32.90
N LEU A 31 38.08 -14.35 -33.09
CA LEU A 31 37.01 -15.12 -33.70
C LEU A 31 37.32 -15.41 -35.18
N PRO A 32 36.92 -16.60 -35.70
CA PRO A 32 37.04 -16.91 -37.10
C PRO A 32 36.37 -15.86 -37.99
N GLU A 33 36.99 -15.60 -39.13
CA GLU A 33 36.44 -14.68 -40.11
C GLU A 33 35.09 -15.15 -40.67
N LEU A 34 34.23 -14.17 -40.94
CA LEU A 34 32.96 -14.37 -41.64
C LEU A 34 33.21 -14.70 -43.11
N THR A 35 32.38 -15.60 -43.62
CA THR A 35 32.49 -16.15 -44.99
C THR A 35 31.96 -15.15 -46.04
N GLY A 36 31.00 -14.31 -45.66
CA GLY A 36 30.43 -13.29 -46.52
C GLY A 36 29.48 -12.37 -45.74
N THR A 37 29.01 -11.34 -46.44
CA THR A 37 27.98 -10.41 -45.96
C THR A 37 26.90 -10.27 -47.04
N LEU A 38 25.67 -10.07 -46.61
CA LEU A 38 24.58 -9.67 -47.49
C LEU A 38 24.81 -8.21 -47.89
N ALA A 39 24.62 -7.91 -49.17
CA ALA A 39 24.67 -6.54 -49.65
C ALA A 39 23.50 -5.74 -49.04
N THR A 40 23.83 -4.76 -48.20
CA THR A 40 22.88 -3.80 -47.65
C THR A 40 23.07 -2.45 -48.33
N GLY A 41 21.98 -1.69 -48.50
CA GLY A 41 22.09 -0.27 -48.86
C GLY A 41 22.59 0.57 -47.67
N ASP A 42 22.61 1.88 -47.85
CA ASP A 42 23.01 2.81 -46.80
C ASP A 42 22.11 2.72 -45.57
N ALA A 43 22.71 2.84 -44.39
CA ALA A 43 21.97 2.91 -43.14
C ALA A 43 21.05 4.14 -43.15
N ARG A 44 19.79 3.95 -42.72
CA ARG A 44 18.85 5.07 -42.56
C ARG A 44 19.37 6.04 -41.49
N PRO A 45 19.02 7.35 -41.54
CA PRO A 45 19.49 8.32 -40.54
C PRO A 45 19.16 7.99 -39.07
N ALA A 46 18.08 7.24 -38.83
CA ALA A 46 17.67 6.77 -37.50
C ALA A 46 18.19 5.37 -37.15
N ALA A 47 19.12 4.83 -37.94
CA ALA A 47 19.73 3.52 -37.72
C ALA A 47 21.19 3.70 -37.30
N GLU A 48 21.62 2.88 -36.36
CA GLU A 48 22.97 2.89 -35.83
C GLU A 48 23.72 1.67 -36.33
N VAL A 49 24.84 1.89 -37.03
CA VAL A 49 25.70 0.82 -37.51
C VAL A 49 26.63 0.42 -36.36
N LEU A 50 26.48 -0.81 -35.86
CA LEU A 50 27.26 -1.34 -34.74
C LEU A 50 28.53 -2.06 -35.20
N ALA A 51 28.53 -2.61 -36.42
CA ALA A 51 29.73 -3.24 -36.95
C ALA A 51 29.80 -3.16 -38.47
N ALA A 52 31.03 -3.09 -38.95
CA ALA A 52 31.38 -3.09 -40.36
C ALA A 52 32.52 -4.09 -40.65
N SER A 53 32.70 -4.42 -41.92
CA SER A 53 33.86 -5.16 -42.40
C SER A 53 35.05 -4.19 -42.54
N GLU A 54 36.27 -4.72 -42.65
CA GLU A 54 37.46 -3.91 -42.98
C GLU A 54 37.34 -3.18 -44.34
N ARG A 55 36.45 -3.64 -45.22
CA ARG A 55 36.15 -3.01 -46.52
C ARG A 55 35.04 -1.96 -46.43
N GLY A 56 34.47 -1.74 -45.23
CA GLY A 56 33.39 -0.79 -44.99
C GLY A 56 31.99 -1.38 -45.19
N ASP A 57 31.86 -2.68 -45.46
CA ASP A 57 30.55 -3.30 -45.63
C ASP A 57 29.83 -3.35 -44.29
N THR A 58 28.54 -2.99 -44.27
CA THR A 58 27.75 -2.99 -43.04
C THR A 58 27.41 -4.41 -42.61
N LEU A 59 27.76 -4.78 -41.37
CA LEU A 59 27.55 -6.14 -40.83
C LEU A 59 26.40 -6.19 -39.83
N LEU A 60 26.29 -5.19 -38.96
CA LEU A 60 25.25 -5.15 -37.93
C LEU A 60 24.68 -3.73 -37.81
N VAL A 61 23.37 -3.62 -37.97
CA VAL A 61 22.63 -2.38 -37.83
C VAL A 61 21.51 -2.56 -36.82
N VAL A 62 21.30 -1.56 -35.98
CA VAL A 62 20.16 -1.49 -35.07
C VAL A 62 19.36 -0.23 -35.31
N SER A 63 18.05 -0.30 -35.08
CA SER A 63 17.18 0.88 -35.14
C SER A 63 15.98 0.69 -34.22
N GLN A 64 15.34 1.78 -33.85
CA GLN A 64 14.09 1.78 -33.10
C GLN A 64 12.95 2.24 -34.02
N SER A 65 11.91 1.42 -34.13
CA SER A 65 10.71 1.73 -34.90
C SER A 65 9.51 1.74 -33.97
N GLY A 66 8.99 2.93 -33.68
CA GLY A 66 7.93 3.13 -32.69
C GLY A 66 8.36 2.65 -31.30
N LYS A 67 7.65 1.67 -30.74
CA LYS A 67 7.98 1.04 -29.45
C LYS A 67 8.86 -0.21 -29.58
N GLY A 68 9.18 -0.63 -30.80
CA GLY A 68 9.94 -1.85 -31.10
C GLY A 68 11.42 -1.56 -31.40
N ARG A 69 12.28 -2.53 -31.05
CA ARG A 69 13.68 -2.56 -31.46
C ARG A 69 13.82 -3.50 -32.66
N THR A 70 14.62 -3.09 -33.63
CA THR A 70 14.87 -3.83 -34.87
C THR A 70 16.37 -3.95 -35.10
N ALA A 71 16.83 -5.09 -35.60
CA ALA A 71 18.23 -5.32 -35.92
C ALA A 71 18.35 -6.03 -37.27
N ILE A 72 19.37 -5.68 -38.04
CA ILE A 72 19.78 -6.35 -39.26
C ILE A 72 21.15 -6.95 -39.00
N VAL A 73 21.24 -8.28 -39.05
CA VAL A 73 22.50 -9.04 -39.03
C VAL A 73 22.77 -9.45 -40.47
N ALA A 74 23.72 -8.79 -41.13
CA ALA A 74 24.00 -8.99 -42.55
C ALA A 74 24.96 -10.16 -42.82
N PHE A 75 25.14 -11.08 -41.89
CA PHE A 75 26.06 -12.22 -42.03
C PHE A 75 25.43 -13.49 -41.44
N ASP A 76 25.82 -14.65 -41.98
CA ASP A 76 25.19 -15.95 -41.68
C ASP A 76 26.18 -17.00 -41.13
N SER A 77 27.47 -16.69 -41.11
CA SER A 77 28.54 -17.65 -40.79
C SER A 77 28.97 -17.65 -39.33
N THR A 78 28.07 -17.23 -38.43
CA THR A 78 28.30 -17.22 -36.96
C THR A 78 28.48 -18.63 -36.38
N TRP A 79 27.98 -19.66 -37.06
CA TRP A 79 28.22 -21.07 -36.69
C TRP A 79 29.71 -21.40 -36.60
N ARG A 80 30.57 -20.72 -37.37
CA ARG A 80 32.03 -20.92 -37.29
C ARG A 80 32.59 -20.54 -35.93
N TRP A 81 31.98 -19.54 -35.27
CA TRP A 81 32.36 -19.13 -33.92
C TRP A 81 32.04 -20.22 -32.90
N SER A 82 30.93 -20.94 -33.06
CA SER A 82 30.57 -22.01 -32.12
C SER A 82 31.50 -23.22 -32.19
N PHE A 83 32.18 -23.44 -33.33
CA PHE A 83 33.19 -24.48 -33.50
C PHE A 83 34.63 -23.99 -33.30
N ALA A 84 34.83 -22.70 -33.04
CA ALA A 84 36.15 -22.17 -32.76
C ALA A 84 36.67 -22.69 -31.41
N GLN A 85 37.93 -23.13 -31.39
CA GLN A 85 38.60 -23.47 -30.13
C GLN A 85 38.83 -22.20 -29.30
N GLU A 86 38.87 -22.35 -27.97
CA GLU A 86 39.04 -21.26 -26.99
C GLU A 86 37.96 -20.16 -27.04
N HIS A 87 37.00 -20.21 -26.11
CA HIS A 87 36.00 -19.17 -25.84
C HIS A 87 35.03 -18.79 -26.99
N GLY A 88 35.22 -19.28 -28.22
CA GLY A 88 34.36 -18.98 -29.36
C GLY A 88 32.90 -19.42 -29.18
N GLY A 89 32.67 -20.60 -28.59
CA GLY A 89 31.33 -21.07 -28.26
C GLY A 89 30.60 -20.19 -27.23
N GLU A 90 31.32 -19.64 -26.24
CA GLU A 90 30.75 -18.69 -25.27
C GLU A 90 30.44 -17.36 -25.94
N ALA A 91 31.38 -16.85 -26.75
CA ALA A 91 31.21 -15.63 -27.52
C ALA A 91 29.99 -15.68 -28.45
N HIS A 92 29.82 -16.79 -29.17
CA HIS A 92 28.65 -17.03 -30.02
C HIS A 92 27.35 -16.98 -29.22
N ARG A 93 27.28 -17.72 -28.10
CA ARG A 93 26.10 -17.73 -27.23
C ARG A 93 25.81 -16.35 -26.64
N ARG A 94 26.85 -15.61 -26.26
CA ARG A 94 26.72 -14.29 -25.64
C ARG A 94 26.27 -13.24 -26.65
N PHE A 95 26.82 -13.22 -27.86
CA PHE A 95 26.37 -12.36 -28.96
C PHE A 95 24.87 -12.52 -29.22
N TRP A 96 24.41 -13.76 -29.47
CA TRP A 96 23.00 -14.01 -29.75
C TRP A 96 22.10 -13.74 -28.56
N ARG A 97 22.55 -14.06 -27.34
CA ARG A 97 21.81 -13.72 -26.10
C ARG A 97 21.64 -12.21 -25.97
N GLN A 98 22.69 -11.43 -26.15
CA GLN A 98 22.65 -9.97 -26.03
C GLN A 98 21.80 -9.34 -27.14
N LEU A 99 21.90 -9.85 -28.37
CA LEU A 99 21.04 -9.43 -29.48
C LEU A 99 19.55 -9.66 -29.16
N VAL A 100 19.19 -10.87 -28.73
CA VAL A 100 17.79 -11.21 -28.39
C VAL A 100 17.31 -10.42 -27.17
N LEU A 101 18.12 -10.28 -26.12
CA LEU A 101 17.75 -9.49 -24.94
C LEU A 101 17.56 -8.01 -25.28
N TRP A 102 18.43 -7.46 -26.12
CA TRP A 102 18.30 -6.09 -26.60
C TRP A 102 17.02 -5.94 -27.43
N MET A 103 16.75 -6.83 -28.39
CA MET A 103 15.55 -6.79 -29.23
C MET A 103 14.26 -7.01 -28.45
N ALA A 104 14.28 -7.84 -27.40
CA ALA A 104 13.14 -8.08 -26.53
C ALA A 104 12.63 -6.80 -25.84
N ASN A 105 13.43 -5.71 -25.87
CA ASN A 105 13.08 -4.40 -25.34
C ASN A 105 12.48 -4.49 -23.93
N ARG A 106 13.07 -5.38 -23.10
CA ARG A 106 12.64 -5.57 -21.71
C ARG A 106 12.93 -4.27 -20.98
N ARG A 107 11.89 -3.45 -20.83
CA ARG A 107 11.95 -2.28 -19.98
C ARG A 107 12.02 -2.77 -18.53
N PRO A 108 12.76 -2.06 -17.65
CA PRO A 108 12.76 -2.37 -16.24
C PRO A 108 11.33 -2.45 -15.73
N GLU A 109 10.98 -3.56 -15.10
CA GLU A 109 9.65 -3.73 -14.52
C GLU A 109 9.64 -3.01 -13.16
N VAL A 110 8.99 -1.85 -13.15
CA VAL A 110 8.82 -1.04 -11.96
C VAL A 110 7.58 -1.52 -11.24
N TRP A 111 7.70 -1.80 -9.96
CA TRP A 111 6.55 -2.11 -9.12
C TRP A 111 6.51 -1.15 -7.93
N VAL A 112 5.28 -0.85 -7.52
CA VAL A 112 4.97 -0.10 -6.31
C VAL A 112 3.78 -0.77 -5.65
N ALA A 113 3.90 -1.05 -4.36
CA ALA A 113 2.88 -1.75 -3.60
C ALA A 113 2.85 -1.23 -2.16
N THR A 114 1.68 -1.33 -1.55
CA THR A 114 1.50 -1.15 -0.12
C THR A 114 1.45 -2.50 0.57
N ASP A 115 1.73 -2.55 1.88
CA ASP A 115 1.61 -3.79 2.64
C ASP A 115 0.16 -4.32 2.71
N ARG A 116 -0.84 -3.44 2.57
CA ARG A 116 -2.26 -3.79 2.54
C ARG A 116 -3.02 -2.93 1.53
N PRO A 117 -4.11 -3.43 0.93
CA PRO A 117 -4.95 -2.66 0.01
C PRO A 117 -5.93 -1.71 0.72
N ARG A 118 -6.20 -1.94 2.00
CA ARG A 118 -7.16 -1.17 2.82
C ARG A 118 -6.60 -0.90 4.21
N TYR A 119 -6.82 0.31 4.70
CA TYR A 119 -6.43 0.73 6.04
C TYR A 119 -7.60 1.41 6.76
N ASP A 120 -7.59 1.30 8.08
CA ASP A 120 -8.52 1.98 8.96
C ASP A 120 -7.92 3.28 9.50
N LEU A 121 -8.62 4.41 9.31
CA LEU A 121 -8.13 5.71 9.74
C LEU A 121 -7.94 5.80 11.26
N GLY A 122 -8.84 5.19 12.05
CA GLY A 122 -8.76 5.21 13.51
C GLY A 122 -7.52 4.48 14.02
N ARG A 123 -7.20 3.32 13.42
CA ARG A 123 -5.97 2.57 13.75
C ARG A 123 -4.69 3.28 13.32
N LEU A 124 -4.70 3.94 12.17
CA LEU A 124 -3.58 4.75 11.68
C LEU A 124 -3.32 5.95 12.62
N GLN A 125 -4.37 6.66 13.03
CA GLN A 125 -4.26 7.80 13.97
C GLN A 125 -3.79 7.36 15.36
N ALA A 126 -4.21 6.19 15.82
CA ALA A 126 -3.76 5.58 17.07
C ALA A 126 -2.32 5.02 17.01
N ARG A 127 -1.62 5.16 15.87
CA ARG A 127 -0.28 4.58 15.60
C ARG A 127 -0.20 3.07 15.86
N ARG A 128 -1.32 2.36 15.74
CA ARG A 128 -1.36 0.88 15.81
C ARG A 128 -1.00 0.25 14.47
N ASP A 129 -1.29 0.97 13.39
CA ASP A 129 -1.00 0.58 12.02
C ASP A 129 -0.22 1.71 11.34
N GLU A 130 0.63 1.36 10.38
CA GLU A 130 1.35 2.29 9.51
C GLU A 130 1.15 1.83 8.05
N VAL A 131 1.10 2.77 7.11
CA VAL A 131 1.08 2.43 5.68
C VAL A 131 2.52 2.30 5.22
N VAL A 132 2.94 1.08 4.90
CA VAL A 132 4.28 0.81 4.38
C VAL A 132 4.20 0.70 2.86
N VAL A 133 4.82 1.67 2.18
CA VAL A 133 4.96 1.68 0.73
C VAL A 133 6.31 1.09 0.36
N ARG A 134 6.30 0.10 -0.53
CA ARG A 134 7.51 -0.48 -1.11
C ARG A 134 7.51 -0.26 -2.60
N ALA A 135 8.66 0.13 -3.12
CA ALA A 135 8.90 0.27 -4.54
C ALA A 135 10.23 -0.38 -4.91
N GLY A 136 10.33 -0.84 -6.15
CA GLY A 136 11.56 -1.43 -6.65
C GLY A 136 11.55 -1.54 -8.16
N VAL A 137 12.74 -1.79 -8.69
CA VAL A 137 12.95 -2.06 -10.10
C VAL A 137 13.45 -3.49 -10.23
N VAL A 138 12.72 -4.31 -10.98
CA VAL A 138 13.23 -5.61 -11.41
C VAL A 138 13.88 -5.38 -12.76
N ASP A 139 15.20 -5.20 -12.73
CA ASP A 139 16.00 -5.18 -13.94
C ASP A 139 16.43 -6.61 -14.30
N LEU A 140 15.75 -7.21 -15.27
CA LEU A 140 16.06 -8.54 -15.78
C LEU A 140 17.36 -8.57 -16.62
N THR A 141 18.01 -7.43 -16.83
CA THR A 141 19.25 -7.27 -17.59
C THR A 141 20.45 -6.81 -16.74
N ALA A 142 20.24 -6.53 -15.45
CA ALA A 142 21.29 -6.06 -14.56
C ALA A 142 22.35 -7.16 -14.34
N ASN A 143 23.52 -6.92 -14.92
CA ASN A 143 24.78 -7.38 -14.34
C ASN A 143 25.13 -6.40 -13.21
N GLU A 144 25.81 -6.85 -12.15
CA GLU A 144 26.05 -6.12 -10.87
C GLU A 144 26.70 -4.72 -10.98
N ALA A 145 27.05 -4.24 -12.18
CA ALA A 145 27.78 -3.02 -12.45
C ALA A 145 26.95 -1.85 -13.05
N THR A 146 25.64 -2.02 -13.28
CA THR A 146 24.80 -0.91 -13.77
C THR A 146 24.32 -0.05 -12.58
N PRO A 147 24.45 1.29 -12.63
CA PRO A 147 23.93 2.16 -11.57
C PRO A 147 22.43 1.94 -11.37
N SER A 148 22.00 1.77 -10.13
CA SER A 148 20.59 1.60 -9.78
C SER A 148 19.77 2.76 -10.35
N PRO A 149 18.75 2.50 -11.17
CA PRO A 149 17.97 3.57 -11.78
C PRO A 149 17.18 4.33 -10.70
N THR A 150 17.08 5.66 -10.86
CA THR A 150 16.40 6.52 -9.89
C THR A 150 14.90 6.29 -9.96
N VAL A 151 14.31 5.82 -8.87
CA VAL A 151 12.85 5.64 -8.72
C VAL A 151 12.28 6.83 -7.97
N THR A 152 11.36 7.54 -8.60
CA THR A 152 10.59 8.60 -7.96
C THR A 152 9.18 8.10 -7.72
N VAL A 153 8.71 8.17 -6.48
CA VAL A 153 7.34 7.81 -6.11
C VAL A 153 6.56 9.05 -5.72
N THR A 154 5.38 9.23 -6.31
CA THR A 154 4.45 10.31 -5.98
C THR A 154 3.17 9.75 -5.37
N LEU A 155 2.64 10.45 -4.38
CA LEU A 155 1.40 10.14 -3.68
C LEU A 155 0.36 11.21 -4.01
N THR A 156 -0.77 10.79 -4.56
CA THR A 156 -1.96 11.61 -4.73
C THR A 156 -2.96 11.26 -3.62
N SER A 157 -3.19 12.22 -2.72
CA SER A 157 -4.21 12.09 -1.67
C SER A 157 -5.60 12.44 -2.22
N PRO A 158 -6.69 12.00 -1.55
CA PRO A 158 -8.06 12.32 -1.98
C PRO A 158 -8.27 13.84 -2.12
N GLY A 159 -8.53 14.31 -3.35
CA GLY A 159 -8.78 15.72 -3.64
C GLY A 159 -7.58 16.67 -3.53
N LYS A 160 -6.33 16.15 -3.49
CA LYS A 160 -5.10 16.96 -3.43
C LYS A 160 -4.18 16.67 -4.60
N GLU A 161 -3.25 17.59 -4.84
CA GLU A 161 -2.20 17.42 -5.85
C GLU A 161 -1.20 16.30 -5.49
N PRO A 162 -0.51 15.72 -6.48
CA PRO A 162 0.53 14.72 -6.25
C PRO A 162 1.72 15.31 -5.49
N VAL A 163 2.14 14.66 -4.42
CA VAL A 163 3.30 15.05 -3.60
C VAL A 163 4.39 13.97 -3.70
N PRO A 164 5.68 14.33 -3.89
CA PRO A 164 6.76 13.35 -3.90
C PRO A 164 6.91 12.69 -2.52
N VAL A 165 7.09 11.37 -2.52
CA VAL A 165 7.33 10.58 -1.31
C VAL A 165 8.82 10.33 -1.18
N ALA A 166 9.41 10.77 -0.06
CA ALA A 166 10.79 10.45 0.27
C ALA A 166 10.91 8.96 0.61
N MET A 167 11.59 8.19 -0.24
CA MET A 167 11.81 6.76 -0.04
C MET A 167 13.20 6.49 0.51
N THR A 168 13.31 5.51 1.41
CA THR A 168 14.57 5.08 2.02
C THR A 168 14.99 3.71 1.49
N PRO A 169 16.26 3.51 1.11
CA PRO A 169 16.75 2.21 0.65
C PRO A 169 16.86 1.23 1.83
N ARG A 170 16.28 0.03 1.65
CA ARG A 170 16.30 -1.08 2.62
C ARG A 170 16.29 -2.42 1.87
N ASP A 171 17.26 -3.29 2.13
CA ASP A 171 17.39 -4.63 1.52
C ASP A 171 17.29 -4.65 -0.03
N GLY A 172 17.91 -3.66 -0.69
CA GLY A 172 17.87 -3.53 -2.15
C GLY A 172 16.52 -3.06 -2.73
N ARG A 173 15.59 -2.61 -1.87
CA ARG A 173 14.30 -2.02 -2.24
C ARG A 173 14.15 -0.63 -1.63
N LEU A 174 13.17 0.14 -2.11
CA LEU A 174 12.83 1.44 -1.56
C LEU A 174 11.58 1.30 -0.68
N GLU A 175 11.65 1.79 0.55
CA GLU A 175 10.55 1.77 1.51
C GLU A 175 10.28 3.17 2.06
N ALA A 176 9.00 3.52 2.20
CA ALA A 176 8.55 4.73 2.87
C ALA A 176 7.35 4.42 3.76
N ARG A 177 7.22 5.19 4.84
CA ARG A 177 6.10 5.10 5.76
C ARG A 177 5.24 6.34 5.62
N LEU A 178 3.96 6.12 5.39
CA LEU A 178 2.99 7.19 5.20
C LEU A 178 2.01 7.22 6.38
N THR A 179 1.59 8.43 6.74
CA THR A 179 0.54 8.67 7.73
C THR A 179 -0.63 9.39 7.06
N PRO A 180 -1.55 8.66 6.40
CA PRO A 180 -2.75 9.26 5.81
C PRO A 180 -3.59 9.98 6.86
N THR A 181 -4.09 11.17 6.53
CA THR A 181 -4.91 12.00 7.43
C THR A 181 -6.38 12.06 7.05
N ALA A 182 -6.74 11.66 5.83
CA ALA A 182 -8.10 11.76 5.30
C ALA A 182 -8.64 10.39 4.89
N ILE A 183 -9.96 10.27 4.89
CA ILE A 183 -10.68 9.11 4.33
C ILE A 183 -10.68 9.25 2.81
N GLY A 184 -10.43 8.16 2.09
CA GLY A 184 -10.54 8.11 0.65
C GLY A 184 -9.54 7.17 -0.03
N GLU A 185 -9.50 7.24 -1.35
CA GLU A 185 -8.55 6.49 -2.17
C GLU A 185 -7.27 7.30 -2.36
N TYR A 186 -6.15 6.70 -1.99
CA TYR A 186 -4.81 7.24 -2.20
C TYR A 186 -4.17 6.52 -3.38
N ARG A 187 -3.60 7.28 -4.32
CA ARG A 187 -2.90 6.73 -5.48
C ARG A 187 -1.41 6.94 -5.35
N LEU A 188 -0.66 5.90 -5.63
CA LEU A 188 0.78 5.88 -5.64
C LEU A 188 1.24 5.63 -7.06
N GLU A 189 2.12 6.49 -7.57
CA GLU A 189 2.69 6.35 -8.89
C GLU A 189 4.21 6.28 -8.77
N ALA A 190 4.80 5.24 -9.36
CA ALA A 190 6.25 5.09 -9.41
C ALA A 190 6.73 5.27 -10.86
N GLN A 191 7.71 6.14 -11.01
CA GLN A 191 8.35 6.45 -12.28
C GLN A 191 9.85 6.17 -12.15
N VAL A 192 10.42 5.55 -13.18
CA VAL A 192 11.85 5.27 -13.22
C VAL A 192 12.47 6.06 -14.34
N TYR A 193 13.55 6.73 -13.99
CA TYR A 193 14.29 7.64 -14.84
C TYR A 193 15.65 7.04 -15.20
N GLU A 194 15.97 7.08 -16.48
CA GLU A 194 17.33 6.88 -17.01
C GLU A 194 17.76 8.20 -17.67
N GLY A 195 18.56 8.99 -16.98
CA GLY A 195 18.80 10.39 -17.35
C GLY A 195 17.51 11.21 -17.29
N GLU A 196 17.12 11.84 -18.41
CA GLU A 196 15.88 12.62 -18.52
C GLU A 196 14.67 11.81 -19.02
N ASN A 197 14.86 10.55 -19.43
CA ASN A 197 13.81 9.74 -20.03
C ASN A 197 13.12 8.82 -19.02
N ILE A 198 11.79 8.78 -19.07
CA ILE A 198 10.98 7.84 -18.28
C ILE A 198 11.02 6.47 -18.96
N ILE A 199 11.71 5.52 -18.35
CA ILE A 199 11.87 4.15 -18.85
C ILE A 199 10.74 3.22 -18.38
N GLY A 200 10.11 3.52 -17.25
CA GLY A 200 9.01 2.75 -16.69
C GLY A 200 8.08 3.60 -15.82
N ARG A 201 6.78 3.31 -15.90
CA ARG A 201 5.71 3.95 -15.10
C ARG A 201 4.75 2.88 -14.62
N THR A 202 4.44 2.90 -13.33
CA THR A 202 3.45 2.01 -12.71
C THR A 202 2.62 2.78 -11.69
N GLN A 203 1.40 2.31 -11.44
CA GLN A 203 0.49 2.95 -10.51
C GLN A 203 -0.20 1.88 -9.65
N THR A 204 -0.35 2.18 -8.36
CA THR A 204 -1.15 1.39 -7.43
C THR A 204 -2.05 2.31 -6.61
N ALA A 205 -3.06 1.76 -5.96
CA ALA A 205 -3.96 2.50 -5.11
C ALA A 205 -4.28 1.73 -3.83
N PHE A 206 -4.45 2.45 -2.73
CA PHE A 206 -4.93 1.91 -1.47
C PHE A 206 -6.06 2.77 -0.93
N ARG A 207 -7.00 2.17 -0.19
CA ARG A 207 -8.15 2.88 0.38
C ARG A 207 -8.00 3.03 1.88
N VAL A 208 -8.17 4.25 2.37
CA VAL A 208 -8.31 4.54 3.79
C VAL A 208 -9.80 4.74 4.08
N ALA A 209 -10.35 3.91 4.95
CA ALA A 209 -11.74 3.98 5.38
C ALA A 209 -11.80 4.25 6.89
N SER A 210 -12.89 4.84 7.36
CA SER A 210 -13.25 4.79 8.78
C SER A 210 -14.19 3.60 8.94
N THR A 211 -13.66 2.50 9.47
CA THR A 211 -14.49 1.35 9.83
C THR A 211 -14.92 1.58 11.27
N ASN A 212 -16.22 1.51 11.56
CA ASN A 212 -16.64 1.48 12.95
C ASN A 212 -16.09 0.16 13.55
N PRO A 213 -15.22 0.20 14.57
CA PRO A 213 -14.67 -1.03 15.17
C PRO A 213 -15.77 -1.97 15.68
N GLU A 214 -16.94 -1.44 16.06
CA GLU A 214 -18.11 -2.23 16.48
C GLU A 214 -18.74 -3.03 15.33
N LEU A 215 -18.56 -2.58 14.08
CA LEU A 215 -19.08 -3.25 12.87
C LEU A 215 -18.04 -4.14 12.18
N ALA A 216 -16.78 -4.12 12.64
CA ALA A 216 -15.71 -4.91 12.05
C ALA A 216 -15.88 -6.41 12.33
N GLU A 217 -16.33 -6.76 13.53
CA GLU A 217 -16.69 -8.12 13.94
C GLU A 217 -18.13 -8.11 14.49
N PRO A 218 -19.15 -8.23 13.63
CA PRO A 218 -20.55 -8.18 14.05
C PRO A 218 -21.02 -9.45 14.79
N LEU A 219 -20.13 -10.42 15.01
CA LEU A 219 -20.43 -11.65 15.72
C LEU A 219 -20.29 -11.44 17.23
N ALA A 220 -21.23 -11.99 18.00
CA ALA A 220 -21.15 -11.95 19.45
C ALA A 220 -19.91 -12.72 19.95
N ASN A 221 -19.03 -12.04 20.70
CA ASN A 221 -17.90 -12.67 21.35
C ASN A 221 -18.37 -13.40 22.64
N LEU A 222 -18.85 -14.64 22.47
CA LEU A 222 -19.42 -15.43 23.56
C LEU A 222 -18.41 -15.69 24.70
N ASP A 223 -17.13 -15.84 24.38
CA ASP A 223 -16.07 -16.08 25.37
C ASP A 223 -15.80 -14.82 26.21
N GLN A 224 -15.87 -13.63 25.60
CA GLN A 224 -15.80 -12.38 26.33
C GLN A 224 -17.02 -12.20 27.25
N LEU A 225 -18.22 -12.51 26.76
CA LEU A 225 -19.46 -12.46 27.57
C LEU A 225 -19.39 -13.39 28.77
N LYS A 226 -18.94 -14.64 28.58
CA LYS A 226 -18.72 -15.61 29.68
C LYS A 226 -17.72 -15.08 30.70
N ARG A 227 -16.56 -14.58 30.25
CA ARG A 227 -15.54 -14.00 31.14
C ARG A 227 -16.07 -12.81 31.95
N MET A 228 -16.83 -11.92 31.32
CA MET A 228 -17.45 -10.78 32.00
C MET A 228 -18.49 -11.23 33.04
N ALA A 229 -19.32 -12.22 32.71
CA ALA A 229 -20.27 -12.80 33.64
C ALA A 229 -19.56 -13.47 34.84
N ASP A 230 -18.49 -14.23 34.59
CA ASP A 230 -17.71 -14.88 35.64
C ASP A 230 -17.01 -13.87 36.57
N GLN A 231 -16.46 -12.77 36.01
CA GLN A 231 -15.87 -11.70 36.81
C GLN A 231 -16.89 -10.95 37.68
N THR A 232 -18.11 -10.75 37.16
CA THR A 232 -19.19 -10.04 37.86
C THR A 232 -20.11 -10.97 38.65
N ARG A 233 -19.78 -12.26 38.73
CA ARG A 233 -20.59 -13.28 39.42
C ARG A 233 -20.89 -12.93 40.88
N HIS A 234 -19.96 -12.27 41.56
CA HIS A 234 -20.11 -11.81 42.94
C HIS A 234 -21.19 -10.72 43.12
N ILE A 235 -21.55 -9.98 42.06
CA ILE A 235 -22.60 -8.95 42.04
C ILE A 235 -23.88 -9.49 41.37
N GLY A 236 -23.89 -10.75 40.94
CA GLY A 236 -25.02 -11.39 40.26
C GLY A 236 -24.91 -11.47 38.73
N GLY A 237 -23.72 -11.28 38.17
CA GLY A 237 -23.46 -11.57 36.75
C GLY A 237 -23.69 -13.04 36.41
N LEU A 238 -24.42 -13.30 35.33
CA LEU A 238 -24.74 -14.64 34.84
C LEU A 238 -24.70 -14.66 33.31
N TYR A 239 -24.04 -15.66 32.74
CA TYR A 239 -24.11 -15.97 31.30
C TYR A 239 -25.13 -17.08 31.09
N ALA A 240 -26.10 -16.85 30.23
CA ALA A 240 -27.08 -17.85 29.84
C ALA A 240 -27.28 -17.82 28.31
N PRO A 241 -27.24 -18.97 27.62
CA PRO A 241 -27.62 -19.07 26.22
C PRO A 241 -29.13 -18.84 26.04
N LEU A 242 -29.54 -18.47 24.82
CA LEU A 242 -30.92 -18.09 24.51
C LEU A 242 -31.99 -19.12 24.97
N PRO A 243 -31.77 -20.46 24.88
CA PRO A 243 -32.75 -21.43 25.36
C PRO A 243 -33.01 -21.38 26.87
N GLU A 244 -32.05 -20.92 27.67
CA GLU A 244 -32.14 -20.82 29.13
C GLU A 244 -32.76 -19.49 29.61
N LEU A 245 -33.07 -18.58 28.68
CA LEU A 245 -33.69 -17.28 28.99
C LEU A 245 -34.94 -17.37 29.87
N PRO A 246 -35.87 -18.34 29.68
CA PRO A 246 -37.04 -18.46 30.55
C PRO A 246 -36.68 -18.73 32.01
N ASP A 247 -35.63 -19.52 32.25
CA ASP A 247 -35.20 -19.86 33.61
C ASP A 247 -34.51 -18.67 34.28
N VAL A 248 -33.71 -17.91 33.53
CA VAL A 248 -33.12 -16.65 34.01
C VAL A 248 -34.20 -15.63 34.38
N LEU A 249 -35.24 -15.48 33.55
CA LEU A 249 -36.34 -14.57 33.84
C LEU A 249 -37.11 -14.98 35.11
N ARG A 250 -37.34 -16.28 35.32
CA ARG A 250 -37.92 -16.78 36.57
C ARG A 250 -37.00 -16.52 37.76
N GLN A 251 -35.69 -16.70 37.59
CA GLN A 251 -34.71 -16.43 38.64
C GLN A 251 -34.73 -14.95 39.03
N ILE A 252 -34.72 -14.02 38.06
CA ILE A 252 -34.81 -12.57 38.32
C ILE A 252 -36.15 -12.22 38.98
N GLY A 253 -37.26 -12.81 38.51
CA GLY A 253 -38.58 -12.62 39.10
C GLY A 253 -38.67 -13.11 40.55
N SER A 254 -38.05 -14.25 40.87
CA SER A 254 -38.00 -14.80 42.23
C SER A 254 -36.98 -14.11 43.14
N ALA A 255 -35.90 -13.58 42.57
CA ALA A 255 -34.86 -12.83 43.27
C ALA A 255 -35.22 -11.34 43.46
N SER A 256 -36.37 -10.91 42.91
CA SER A 256 -36.93 -9.59 43.13
C SER A 256 -37.31 -9.44 44.60
N ARG A 257 -36.33 -9.07 45.43
CA ARG A 257 -36.59 -8.51 46.74
C ARG A 257 -37.48 -7.30 46.53
N PRO A 258 -38.58 -7.13 47.29
CA PRO A 258 -39.33 -5.89 47.25
C PRO A 258 -38.33 -4.77 47.56
N ILE A 259 -38.05 -3.94 46.57
CA ILE A 259 -37.29 -2.71 46.81
C ILE A 259 -38.24 -1.87 47.64
N THR A 260 -38.04 -1.86 48.95
CA THR A 260 -38.73 -0.94 49.85
C THR A 260 -38.21 0.45 49.53
N LEU A 261 -38.84 1.11 48.56
CA LEU A 261 -38.62 2.53 48.32
C LEU A 261 -39.21 3.25 49.53
N THR A 262 -38.36 3.62 50.48
CA THR A 262 -38.74 4.48 51.60
C THR A 262 -39.03 5.87 51.04
N GLN A 263 -40.24 6.07 50.54
CA GLN A 263 -40.68 7.38 50.07
C GLN A 263 -40.99 8.22 51.30
N THR A 264 -40.04 9.06 51.70
CA THR A 264 -40.22 10.02 52.80
C THR A 264 -41.17 11.11 52.34
N ARG A 265 -42.48 10.88 52.46
CA ARG A 265 -43.49 11.89 52.17
C ARG A 265 -43.54 12.87 53.33
N ARG A 266 -42.93 14.05 53.18
CA ARG A 266 -43.11 15.17 54.10
C ARG A 266 -44.49 15.77 53.85
N TRP A 267 -45.35 15.70 54.85
CA TRP A 267 -46.63 16.39 54.84
C TRP A 267 -46.41 17.76 55.48
N HIS A 268 -46.65 18.83 54.71
CA HIS A 268 -46.61 20.18 55.23
C HIS A 268 -48.01 20.49 55.79
N LEU A 269 -48.21 20.26 57.10
CA LEU A 269 -49.54 20.30 57.73
C LEU A 269 -50.34 21.60 57.48
N VAL A 270 -49.67 22.72 57.19
CA VAL A 270 -50.30 24.02 56.93
C VAL A 270 -50.53 24.26 55.44
N GLU A 271 -49.60 23.82 54.58
CA GLU A 271 -49.67 24.01 53.13
C GLU A 271 -50.63 23.00 52.48
N ASP A 272 -50.56 21.74 52.89
CA ASP A 272 -51.37 20.65 52.31
C ASP A 272 -52.80 20.59 52.89
N SER A 273 -53.03 21.17 54.07
CA SER A 273 -54.33 21.13 54.76
C SER A 273 -54.55 22.35 55.65
N PRO A 274 -54.83 23.54 55.07
CA PRO A 274 -55.00 24.78 55.83
C PRO A 274 -56.33 24.85 56.63
N TRP A 275 -57.35 24.11 56.19
CA TRP A 275 -58.71 24.21 56.73
C TRP A 275 -58.89 23.84 58.22
N PRO A 276 -58.27 22.77 58.76
CA PRO A 276 -58.37 22.45 60.18
C PRO A 276 -57.75 23.54 61.07
N TRP A 277 -56.65 24.15 60.63
CA TRP A 277 -55.99 25.24 61.34
C TRP A 277 -56.81 26.53 61.32
N LEU A 278 -57.39 26.86 60.17
CA LEU A 278 -58.34 27.97 60.04
C LEU A 278 -59.57 27.76 60.92
N ALA A 279 -60.12 26.54 60.95
CA ALA A 279 -61.26 26.20 61.80
C ALA A 279 -60.90 26.30 63.30
N ALA A 280 -59.73 25.82 63.71
CA ALA A 280 -59.25 25.96 65.09
C ALA A 280 -59.06 27.43 65.48
N PHE A 281 -58.47 28.25 64.59
CA PHE A 281 -58.31 29.69 64.80
C PHE A 281 -59.65 30.42 64.91
N ALA A 282 -60.58 30.15 63.99
CA ALA A 282 -61.94 30.69 64.02
C ALA A 282 -62.71 30.25 65.28
N MET A 283 -62.51 29.00 65.72
CA MET A 283 -63.09 28.49 66.96
C MET A 283 -62.57 29.25 68.18
N VAL A 284 -61.27 29.53 68.26
CA VAL A 284 -60.69 30.32 69.37
C VAL A 284 -61.25 31.75 69.38
N LEU A 285 -61.32 32.41 68.23
CA LEU A 285 -61.88 33.77 68.12
C LEU A 285 -63.38 33.82 68.48
N THR A 286 -64.15 32.83 68.03
CA THR A 286 -65.58 32.75 68.37
C THR A 286 -65.78 32.45 69.85
N LEU A 287 -64.93 31.61 70.46
CA LEU A 287 -64.96 31.35 71.90
C LEU A 287 -64.60 32.60 72.70
N GLU A 288 -63.56 33.33 72.29
CA GLU A 288 -63.14 34.60 72.90
C GLU A 288 -64.27 35.64 72.80
N TRP A 289 -64.88 35.78 71.63
CA TRP A 289 -66.01 36.68 71.44
C TRP A 289 -67.20 36.31 72.33
N LEU A 290 -67.52 35.01 72.44
CA LEU A 290 -68.60 34.54 73.31
C LEU A 290 -68.31 34.85 74.79
N LEU A 291 -67.06 34.66 75.22
CA LEU A 291 -66.60 34.98 76.57
C LEU A 291 -66.66 36.49 76.84
N ARG A 292 -66.19 37.33 75.91
CA ARG A 292 -66.30 38.80 76.00
C ARG A 292 -67.75 39.28 76.05
N ARG A 293 -68.62 38.71 75.22
CA ARG A 293 -70.05 39.01 75.21
C ARG A 293 -70.72 38.62 76.53
N ARG A 294 -70.36 37.47 77.12
CA ARG A 294 -70.84 37.07 78.46
C ARG A 294 -70.30 37.95 79.59
N ALA A 295 -69.08 38.47 79.45
CA ALA A 295 -68.45 39.37 80.42
C ALA A 295 -68.86 40.86 80.26
N GLY A 296 -69.66 41.20 79.25
CA GLY A 296 -70.17 42.57 79.03
C GLY A 296 -69.14 43.56 78.45
N LEU A 297 -68.08 43.06 77.82
CA LEU A 297 -67.00 43.89 77.22
C LEU A 297 -67.25 44.26 75.75
N VAL A 298 -68.40 43.85 75.19
CA VAL A 298 -68.86 44.11 73.81
C VAL A 298 -70.37 44.36 73.84
#